data_AF-A0AAW0F4L2-F1
#
_entry.id   AF-A0AAW0F4L2-F1
#
_cell.length_a   1.000
_cell.length_b   1.000
_cell.length_c   1.000
_cell.angle_alpha   90.00
_cell.angle_beta   90.00
_cell.angle_gamma   90.00
#
_symmetry.space_group_name_H-M   'P 1'
#
loop_
_entity.id
_entity.type
_entity.pdbx_description
1 polymer ?
#
loop_
_entity_poly.entity_id
_entity_poly.type
_entity_poly.pdbx_seq_one_letter_code
_entity_poly.pdbx_strand_id
1 'polypeptide(L)'
;MPTESPPHPAAVQTAGESPVTPTVPSSPAPPPTGPPETHSPVGAADFHEGHDDEDEVANGGAEAVRLSTPYTAAWPWYGLLFASCLAVAAASLGGNAARVALERRVLSHPFFAAYDYIMPNNIGCFVMGLMTAALPPEASLPLVYRALCVGFCGSFTTFSTWIVQAMTQRTAAAVVEHLLIGGTMPVVFLLWGRDGGRALRWCGAWALGHRLTAWESCNALLRAVDLMSAALLMLAAVLAPVLVQVHITSGRIRTIFTDDVRMVVLAPAGAVPRYLLSVYLNKRAGVAQFPLGTLAANLLGVLLAIVLYNMELVHPSNAWYVMVQQGICGALSTVSSLVNELVGFYGGGRAPFAYLYALVSVGVGIFIAGVGRPQIYGRSGA
;
A
#
# COMPACT_ATOMS: atom_id res chain seq x y z
N MET A 1 24.55 -62.69 -14.11
CA MET A 1 25.89 -62.64 -14.75
C MET A 1 25.98 -61.34 -15.54
N PRO A 2 27.16 -60.71 -15.59
CA PRO A 2 27.34 -59.38 -15.02
C PRO A 2 27.55 -58.25 -16.05
N THR A 3 27.54 -57.04 -15.49
CA THR A 3 28.20 -55.79 -15.90
C THR A 3 29.45 -55.95 -16.77
N GLU A 4 29.69 -54.99 -17.68
CA GLU A 4 30.95 -54.23 -17.73
C GLU A 4 30.91 -53.05 -18.72
N SER A 5 31.47 -51.93 -18.27
CA SER A 5 31.86 -50.74 -19.03
C SER A 5 33.38 -50.80 -19.32
N PRO A 6 34.01 -49.68 -19.73
CA PRO A 6 34.40 -49.23 -21.08
C PRO A 6 35.87 -49.56 -21.44
N PRO A 7 36.45 -48.95 -22.51
CA PRO A 7 37.51 -47.98 -22.22
C PRO A 7 37.62 -46.75 -23.18
N HIS A 8 38.14 -45.67 -22.60
CA HIS A 8 38.79 -44.46 -23.19
C HIS A 8 40.18 -44.82 -23.80
N PRO A 9 41.10 -43.88 -24.16
CA PRO A 9 41.09 -42.59 -24.89
C PRO A 9 42.25 -42.51 -25.94
N ALA A 10 42.42 -41.40 -26.70
CA ALA A 10 43.72 -40.82 -27.15
C ALA A 10 43.50 -39.71 -28.21
N ALA A 11 43.87 -38.45 -27.93
CA ALA A 11 45.12 -37.76 -28.33
C ALA A 11 45.06 -37.18 -29.77
N VAL A 12 44.87 -35.87 -29.97
CA VAL A 12 45.85 -34.75 -30.01
C VAL A 12 46.88 -34.83 -31.16
N GLN A 13 46.75 -33.90 -32.11
CA GLN A 13 47.79 -33.27 -32.98
C GLN A 13 47.19 -31.90 -33.41
N THR A 14 47.58 -30.70 -32.95
CA THR A 14 48.80 -29.87 -33.15
C THR A 14 49.37 -29.82 -34.57
N ALA A 15 49.23 -28.66 -35.23
CA ALA A 15 50.31 -27.77 -35.69
C ALA A 15 49.88 -26.90 -36.89
N GLY A 16 50.19 -25.60 -36.87
CA GLY A 16 50.06 -24.70 -38.01
C GLY A 16 50.03 -23.21 -37.65
N GLU A 17 51.15 -22.71 -37.11
CA GLU A 17 51.46 -21.30 -36.77
C GLU A 17 51.58 -20.38 -38.01
N SER A 18 50.93 -19.19 -37.98
CA SER A 18 51.52 -17.81 -37.94
C SER A 18 51.85 -17.17 -39.31
N PRO A 19 51.98 -15.81 -39.47
CA PRO A 19 52.26 -14.72 -38.50
C PRO A 19 51.28 -13.50 -38.55
N VAL A 20 50.90 -12.86 -37.43
CA VAL A 20 51.55 -11.80 -36.62
C VAL A 20 51.87 -10.48 -37.37
N THR A 21 51.13 -9.41 -37.06
CA THR A 21 51.71 -8.19 -36.44
C THR A 21 50.63 -7.35 -35.71
N PRO A 22 50.95 -6.68 -34.58
CA PRO A 22 49.99 -6.20 -33.59
C PRO A 22 49.90 -4.65 -33.52
N THR A 23 48.82 -4.13 -32.94
CA THR A 23 48.78 -2.76 -32.42
C THR A 23 48.26 -2.76 -30.98
N VAL A 24 49.13 -2.29 -30.08
CA VAL A 24 48.98 -2.09 -28.61
C VAL A 24 48.32 -0.71 -28.35
N PRO A 25 47.67 -0.48 -27.19
CA PRO A 25 46.67 0.58 -27.00
C PRO A 25 47.26 1.90 -26.50
N SER A 26 46.54 3.01 -26.72
CA SER A 26 46.89 4.34 -26.23
C SER A 26 45.73 4.98 -25.43
N SER A 27 46.02 5.33 -24.18
CA SER A 27 45.40 6.37 -23.33
C SER A 27 46.60 7.15 -22.76
N PRO A 28 46.60 8.49 -22.51
CA PRO A 28 45.54 9.23 -21.80
C PRO A 28 45.35 10.74 -22.18
N ALA A 29 44.27 11.37 -21.68
CA ALA A 29 44.25 12.80 -21.31
C ALA A 29 43.05 13.16 -20.39
N PRO A 30 43.25 13.99 -19.34
CA PRO A 30 42.22 14.41 -18.37
C PRO A 30 41.40 15.64 -18.85
N PRO A 31 40.25 15.95 -18.22
CA PRO A 31 39.38 17.05 -18.64
C PRO A 31 39.92 18.42 -18.19
N PRO A 32 39.59 19.52 -18.90
CA PRO A 32 40.00 20.86 -18.52
C PRO A 32 39.20 21.40 -17.33
N THR A 33 39.92 21.97 -16.38
CA THR A 33 39.44 22.71 -15.20
C THR A 33 39.02 24.15 -15.58
N GLY A 34 37.78 24.53 -15.25
CA GLY A 34 37.31 25.92 -15.17
C GLY A 34 37.08 26.36 -13.70
N PRO A 35 37.15 27.67 -13.39
CA PRO A 35 37.26 28.19 -12.02
C PRO A 35 35.93 28.15 -11.22
N PRO A 36 35.99 28.32 -9.88
CA PRO A 36 34.86 28.07 -8.99
C PRO A 36 33.99 29.32 -8.83
N GLU A 37 32.67 29.15 -8.83
CA GLU A 37 31.77 30.17 -8.30
C GLU A 37 30.88 29.59 -7.20
N THR A 38 31.03 30.23 -6.05
CA THR A 38 30.35 30.08 -4.78
C THR A 38 28.98 30.79 -4.79
N HIS A 39 28.15 30.43 -3.79
CA HIS A 39 26.91 31.09 -3.32
C HIS A 39 25.56 30.52 -3.84
N SER A 40 25.03 29.57 -3.06
CA SER A 40 23.79 29.64 -2.25
C SER A 40 22.66 30.67 -2.57
N PRO A 41 21.43 30.36 -2.12
CA PRO A 41 20.16 30.52 -2.85
C PRO A 41 19.39 31.81 -2.49
N VAL A 42 18.33 32.11 -3.26
CA VAL A 42 17.08 32.87 -2.92
C VAL A 42 16.41 33.21 -4.27
N GLY A 43 15.14 32.91 -4.52
CA GLY A 43 13.96 33.72 -4.18
C GLY A 43 13.06 33.72 -5.42
N ALA A 44 11.79 33.33 -5.33
CA ALA A 44 10.67 34.22 -5.00
C ALA A 44 10.50 35.34 -6.04
N ALA A 45 9.39 35.20 -6.79
CA ALA A 45 8.59 36.17 -7.54
C ALA A 45 9.10 37.61 -7.67
N ASP A 46 9.06 38.14 -8.90
CA ASP A 46 8.49 39.46 -9.16
C ASP A 46 7.97 39.61 -10.60
N PHE A 47 6.85 40.32 -10.69
CA PHE A 47 6.15 40.75 -11.90
C PHE A 47 6.87 41.92 -12.56
N HIS A 48 6.96 41.95 -13.90
CA HIS A 48 6.94 43.19 -14.69
C HIS A 48 6.55 42.91 -16.15
N GLU A 49 5.59 43.69 -16.65
CA GLU A 49 5.13 43.77 -18.05
C GLU A 49 6.14 44.46 -18.98
N GLY A 50 6.10 44.13 -20.28
CA GLY A 50 6.65 44.99 -21.35
C GLY A 50 7.01 44.30 -22.68
N HIS A 51 6.05 44.34 -23.61
CA HIS A 51 6.13 44.44 -25.10
C HIS A 51 7.09 43.59 -25.97
N ASP A 52 6.43 42.85 -26.88
CA ASP A 52 6.55 42.78 -28.35
C ASP A 52 7.92 42.47 -29.00
N ASP A 53 8.01 41.31 -29.65
CA ASP A 53 8.28 41.20 -31.10
C ASP A 53 7.99 39.77 -31.62
N GLU A 54 7.40 39.73 -32.81
CA GLU A 54 6.96 38.56 -33.58
C GLU A 54 8.15 37.77 -34.16
N ASP A 55 8.06 36.43 -34.22
CA ASP A 55 8.35 35.66 -35.45
C ASP A 55 8.10 34.15 -35.26
N GLU A 56 7.42 33.59 -36.27
CA GLU A 56 6.94 32.21 -36.39
C GLU A 56 8.04 31.16 -36.70
N VAL A 57 7.92 30.03 -36.01
CA VAL A 57 7.85 28.63 -36.53
C VAL A 57 8.86 28.17 -37.60
N ALA A 58 9.70 27.20 -37.22
CA ALA A 58 9.79 25.84 -37.81
C ALA A 58 11.04 25.13 -37.26
N ASN A 59 10.92 24.13 -36.39
CA ASN A 59 10.62 22.71 -36.68
C ASN A 59 11.88 21.86 -36.40
N GLY A 60 11.76 20.88 -35.51
CA GLY A 60 12.76 19.82 -35.39
C GLY A 60 12.98 19.28 -33.97
N GLY A 61 12.31 18.19 -33.65
CA GLY A 61 12.88 17.16 -32.77
C GLY A 61 12.72 17.35 -31.26
N ALA A 62 11.59 16.88 -30.73
CA ALA A 62 11.53 16.02 -29.55
C ALA A 62 10.06 15.78 -29.26
N GLU A 63 9.54 14.63 -29.69
CA GLU A 63 8.30 14.08 -29.14
C GLU A 63 8.61 13.65 -27.69
N ALA A 64 8.80 14.64 -26.82
CA ALA A 64 8.81 14.44 -25.40
C ALA A 64 7.46 13.83 -25.07
N VAL A 65 7.46 12.59 -24.59
CA VAL A 65 6.33 11.95 -23.93
C VAL A 65 5.77 12.99 -22.97
N ARG A 66 4.68 13.65 -23.36
CA ARG A 66 3.99 14.60 -22.48
C ARG A 66 3.47 13.75 -21.33
N LEU A 67 4.21 13.70 -20.22
CA LEU A 67 3.60 13.31 -18.95
C LEU A 67 2.41 14.24 -18.80
N SER A 68 1.21 13.69 -18.93
CA SER A 68 -0.03 14.44 -18.75
C SER A 68 0.02 15.03 -17.35
N THR A 69 0.17 16.35 -17.27
CA THR A 69 0.11 17.06 -15.99
C THR A 69 -1.24 16.74 -15.35
N PRO A 70 -1.28 16.29 -14.09
CA PRO A 70 -2.54 15.99 -13.40
C PRO A 70 -3.51 17.15 -13.56
N TYR A 71 -4.80 16.88 -13.75
CA TYR A 71 -5.79 17.97 -13.81
C TYR A 71 -5.85 18.77 -12.48
N THR A 72 -5.37 18.15 -11.40
CA THR A 72 -5.21 18.76 -10.07
C THR A 72 -3.94 19.61 -9.94
N ALA A 73 -3.10 19.72 -10.98
CA ALA A 73 -1.92 20.58 -10.96
C ALA A 73 -2.26 22.07 -10.77
N ALA A 74 -3.44 22.49 -11.22
CA ALA A 74 -3.95 23.84 -11.01
C ALA A 74 -4.50 24.05 -9.59
N TRP A 75 -4.64 23.00 -8.77
CA TRP A 75 -5.16 23.13 -7.42
C TRP A 75 -4.04 23.52 -6.46
N PRO A 76 -4.34 24.36 -5.46
CA PRO A 76 -3.39 24.56 -4.38
C PRO A 76 -3.10 23.23 -3.68
N TRP A 77 -1.84 23.02 -3.26
CA TRP A 77 -1.40 21.77 -2.65
C TRP A 77 -2.26 21.37 -1.42
N TYR A 78 -2.72 22.35 -0.63
CA TYR A 78 -3.60 22.13 0.51
C TYR A 78 -5.01 21.72 0.10
N GLY A 79 -5.51 22.19 -1.04
CA GLY A 79 -6.84 21.82 -1.56
C GLY A 79 -6.89 20.36 -2.00
N LEU A 80 -5.87 19.90 -2.74
CA LEU A 80 -5.75 18.48 -3.10
C LEU A 80 -5.55 17.60 -1.87
N LEU A 81 -4.75 18.06 -0.89
CA LEU A 81 -4.55 17.34 0.36
C LEU A 81 -5.88 17.18 1.11
N PHE A 82 -6.64 18.26 1.28
CA PHE A 82 -7.93 18.24 1.95
C PHE A 82 -8.94 17.32 1.26
N ALA A 83 -9.09 17.44 -0.07
CA ALA A 83 -9.96 16.56 -0.85
C ALA A 83 -9.54 15.08 -0.74
N SER A 84 -8.24 14.81 -0.71
CA SER A 84 -7.72 13.45 -0.52
C SER A 84 -8.01 12.91 0.87
N CYS A 85 -7.89 13.74 1.92
CA CYS A 85 -8.25 13.35 3.28
C CYS A 85 -9.75 12.99 3.38
N LEU A 86 -10.62 13.78 2.74
CA LEU A 86 -12.05 13.47 2.69
C LEU A 86 -12.33 12.16 1.94
N ALA A 87 -11.70 11.96 0.78
CA ALA A 87 -11.86 10.73 0.00
C ALA A 87 -11.35 9.49 0.75
N VAL A 88 -10.20 9.60 1.42
CA VAL A 88 -9.64 8.53 2.27
C VAL A 88 -10.54 8.26 3.47
N ALA A 89 -11.01 9.30 4.15
CA ALA A 89 -11.96 9.18 5.26
C ALA A 89 -13.24 8.44 4.83
N ALA A 90 -13.85 8.87 3.73
CA ALA A 90 -15.08 8.28 3.22
C ALA A 90 -14.88 6.81 2.81
N ALA A 91 -13.82 6.48 2.08
CA ALA A 91 -13.52 5.11 1.70
C ALA A 91 -13.13 4.21 2.88
N SER A 92 -12.52 4.78 3.93
CA SER A 92 -12.15 4.01 5.13
C SER A 92 -13.36 3.43 5.85
N LEU A 93 -14.52 4.10 5.81
CA LEU A 93 -15.78 3.57 6.34
C LEU A 93 -16.17 2.29 5.61
N GLY A 94 -16.12 2.29 4.28
CA GLY A 94 -16.43 1.12 3.45
C GLY A 94 -15.45 -0.03 3.67
N GLY A 95 -14.15 0.27 3.72
CA GLY A 95 -13.11 -0.72 3.97
C GLY A 95 -13.26 -1.38 5.34
N ASN A 96 -13.49 -0.57 6.39
CA ASN A 96 -13.68 -1.09 7.74
C ASN A 96 -15.00 -1.85 7.88
N ALA A 97 -16.08 -1.40 7.24
CA ALA A 97 -17.35 -2.11 7.21
C ALA A 97 -17.23 -3.48 6.54
N ALA A 98 -16.49 -3.56 5.43
CA ALA A 98 -16.21 -4.83 4.76
C ALA A 98 -15.41 -5.78 5.68
N ARG A 99 -14.44 -5.26 6.44
CA ARG A 99 -13.67 -6.06 7.41
C ARG A 99 -14.57 -6.62 8.50
N VAL A 100 -15.32 -5.76 9.18
CA VAL A 100 -16.24 -6.16 10.26
C VAL A 100 -17.30 -7.16 9.75
N ALA A 101 -17.84 -6.94 8.55
CA ALA A 101 -18.79 -7.86 7.95
C ALA A 101 -18.17 -9.24 7.66
N LEU A 102 -16.92 -9.27 7.21
CA LEU A 102 -16.20 -10.50 6.92
C LEU A 102 -15.87 -11.27 8.20
N GLU A 103 -15.38 -10.58 9.22
CA GLU A 103 -15.16 -11.13 10.56
C GLU A 103 -16.48 -11.72 11.09
N ARG A 104 -17.62 -11.05 10.97
CA ARG A 104 -18.89 -11.63 11.47
C ARG A 104 -19.41 -12.82 10.68
N ARG A 105 -19.23 -12.85 9.36
CA ARG A 105 -19.82 -13.90 8.49
C ARG A 105 -18.95 -15.14 8.38
N VAL A 106 -17.64 -14.97 8.30
CA VAL A 106 -16.70 -16.04 7.94
C VAL A 106 -16.19 -16.82 9.15
N LEU A 107 -16.28 -16.27 10.37
CA LEU A 107 -15.92 -16.97 11.62
C LEU A 107 -16.89 -18.12 12.00
N SER A 108 -17.87 -18.44 11.15
CA SER A 108 -18.66 -19.68 11.30
C SER A 108 -17.82 -20.95 11.08
N HIS A 109 -16.64 -20.84 10.44
CA HIS A 109 -15.71 -21.96 10.25
C HIS A 109 -14.57 -21.93 11.28
N PRO A 110 -14.23 -23.06 11.95
CA PRO A 110 -13.19 -23.10 13.00
C PRO A 110 -11.80 -22.59 12.58
N PHE A 111 -11.42 -22.77 11.31
CA PHE A 111 -10.14 -22.29 10.80
C PHE A 111 -10.09 -20.76 10.78
N PHE A 112 -11.10 -20.10 10.21
CA PHE A 112 -11.13 -18.64 10.16
C PHE A 112 -11.35 -18.03 11.55
N ALA A 113 -12.04 -18.72 12.45
CA ALA A 113 -12.17 -18.33 13.86
C ALA A 113 -10.82 -18.14 14.56
N ALA A 114 -9.81 -18.95 14.21
CA ALA A 114 -8.45 -18.83 14.74
C ALA A 114 -7.62 -17.72 14.06
N TYR A 115 -8.10 -17.19 12.94
CA TYR A 115 -7.33 -16.35 12.02
C TYR A 115 -8.19 -15.23 11.41
N ASP A 116 -8.81 -14.41 12.26
CA ASP A 116 -9.79 -13.42 11.81
C ASP A 116 -9.20 -12.36 10.84
N TYR A 117 -7.92 -12.00 10.97
CA TYR A 117 -7.23 -11.04 10.12
C TYR A 117 -6.83 -11.61 8.75
N ILE A 118 -6.74 -12.93 8.58
CA ILE A 118 -6.22 -13.54 7.34
C ILE A 118 -7.08 -13.14 6.16
N MET A 119 -8.40 -13.28 6.28
CA MET A 119 -9.32 -13.02 5.18
C MET A 119 -9.39 -11.54 4.79
N PRO A 120 -9.56 -10.59 5.74
CA PRO A 120 -9.47 -9.17 5.44
C PRO A 120 -8.14 -8.78 4.80
N ASN A 121 -7.01 -9.27 5.32
CA ASN A 121 -5.68 -8.94 4.79
C ASN A 121 -5.46 -9.50 3.39
N ASN A 122 -5.82 -10.76 3.13
CA ASN A 122 -5.65 -11.39 1.83
C ASN A 122 -6.56 -10.75 0.76
N ILE A 123 -7.86 -10.61 1.05
CA ILE A 123 -8.79 -10.01 0.08
C ILE A 123 -8.43 -8.54 -0.16
N GLY A 124 -8.06 -7.79 0.89
CA GLY A 124 -7.66 -6.38 0.73
C GLY A 124 -6.37 -6.21 -0.07
N CYS A 125 -5.40 -7.11 0.10
CA CYS A 125 -4.21 -7.13 -0.75
C CYS A 125 -4.55 -7.52 -2.19
N PHE A 126 -5.43 -8.49 -2.42
CA PHE A 126 -5.91 -8.82 -3.76
C PHE A 126 -6.60 -7.64 -4.44
N VAL A 127 -7.52 -6.96 -3.75
CA VAL A 127 -8.23 -5.79 -4.28
C VAL A 127 -7.24 -4.65 -4.56
N MET A 128 -6.29 -4.38 -3.66
CA MET A 128 -5.26 -3.36 -3.92
C MET A 128 -4.39 -3.73 -5.13
N GLY A 129 -3.98 -5.00 -5.26
CA GLY A 129 -3.24 -5.50 -6.42
C GLY A 129 -4.02 -5.33 -7.73
N LEU A 130 -5.31 -5.69 -7.70
CA LEU A 130 -6.23 -5.56 -8.83
C LEU A 130 -6.37 -4.09 -9.25
N MET A 131 -6.66 -3.20 -8.29
CA MET A 131 -6.85 -1.77 -8.57
C MET A 131 -5.56 -1.10 -9.05
N THR A 132 -4.41 -1.40 -8.44
CA THR A 132 -3.12 -0.81 -8.83
C THR A 132 -2.67 -1.23 -10.23
N ALA A 133 -3.12 -2.38 -10.72
CA ALA A 133 -2.83 -2.86 -12.07
C ALA A 133 -3.89 -2.46 -13.11
N ALA A 134 -5.18 -2.39 -12.70
CA ALA A 134 -6.30 -2.13 -13.59
C ALA A 134 -6.58 -0.64 -13.81
N LEU A 135 -6.39 0.21 -12.79
CA LEU A 135 -6.67 1.64 -12.87
C LEU A 135 -5.55 2.40 -13.59
N PRO A 136 -5.88 3.56 -14.21
CA PRO A 136 -4.88 4.54 -14.63
C PRO A 136 -3.94 4.96 -13.49
N PRO A 137 -2.75 5.52 -13.80
CA PRO A 137 -1.82 6.01 -12.79
C PRO A 137 -2.48 6.99 -11.81
N GLU A 138 -1.97 7.05 -10.56
CA GLU A 138 -2.48 7.97 -9.52
C GLU A 138 -2.51 9.43 -10.00
N ALA A 139 -1.58 9.83 -10.87
CA ALA A 139 -1.56 11.17 -11.47
C ALA A 139 -2.83 11.52 -12.26
N SER A 140 -3.48 10.51 -12.88
CA SER A 140 -4.68 10.67 -13.69
C SER A 140 -5.96 10.68 -12.85
N LEU A 141 -6.02 9.86 -11.79
CA LEU A 141 -7.18 9.70 -10.90
C LEU A 141 -6.77 9.79 -9.42
N PRO A 142 -6.27 10.96 -8.96
CA PRO A 142 -5.68 11.07 -7.63
C PRO A 142 -6.67 10.78 -6.49
N LEU A 143 -7.93 11.20 -6.61
CA LEU A 143 -8.89 11.03 -5.51
C LEU A 143 -9.38 9.58 -5.42
N VAL A 144 -9.76 8.96 -6.54
CA VAL A 144 -10.22 7.57 -6.61
C VAL A 144 -9.10 6.61 -6.24
N TYR A 145 -7.90 6.82 -6.76
CA TYR A 145 -6.77 5.94 -6.45
C TYR A 145 -6.46 5.96 -4.95
N ARG A 146 -6.41 7.15 -4.33
CA ARG A 146 -6.21 7.30 -2.87
C ARG A 146 -7.37 6.74 -2.07
N ALA A 147 -8.61 6.99 -2.50
CA ALA A 147 -9.79 6.43 -1.85
C ALA A 147 -9.74 4.89 -1.83
N LEU A 148 -9.53 4.25 -2.97
CA LEU A 148 -9.57 2.79 -3.08
C LEU A 148 -8.34 2.12 -2.47
N CYS A 149 -7.14 2.57 -2.81
CA CYS A 149 -5.91 1.91 -2.38
C CYS A 149 -5.52 2.28 -0.95
N VAL A 150 -5.65 3.56 -0.57
CA VAL A 150 -5.25 4.03 0.76
C VAL A 150 -6.43 3.98 1.74
N GLY A 151 -7.60 4.49 1.37
CA GLY A 151 -8.79 4.50 2.24
C GLY A 151 -9.40 3.11 2.42
N PHE A 152 -9.96 2.55 1.37
CA PHE A 152 -10.70 1.28 1.42
C PHE A 152 -9.78 0.10 1.74
N CYS A 153 -8.80 -0.23 0.88
CA CYS A 153 -7.92 -1.38 1.11
C CYS A 153 -7.09 -1.23 2.39
N GLY A 154 -6.66 0.00 2.68
CA GLY A 154 -5.90 0.30 3.88
C GLY A 154 -6.68 0.12 5.19
N SER A 155 -8.00 0.35 5.20
CA SER A 155 -8.85 0.11 6.38
C SER A 155 -9.53 -1.26 6.38
N PHE A 156 -9.55 -1.93 5.23
CA PHE A 156 -9.98 -3.32 5.11
C PHE A 156 -8.90 -4.29 5.57
N THR A 157 -7.62 -3.94 5.40
CA THR A 157 -6.50 -4.69 5.98
C THR A 157 -6.09 -4.11 7.33
N THR A 158 -5.50 -4.92 8.20
CA THR A 158 -5.00 -4.51 9.51
C THR A 158 -3.70 -5.24 9.86
N PHE A 159 -2.66 -4.46 10.12
CA PHE A 159 -1.37 -4.97 10.59
C PHE A 159 -1.35 -5.11 12.11
N SER A 160 -2.01 -4.19 12.83
CA SER A 160 -2.07 -4.19 14.29
C SER A 160 -2.77 -5.44 14.84
N THR A 161 -3.92 -5.83 14.29
CA THR A 161 -4.63 -7.06 14.69
C THR A 161 -3.79 -8.30 14.43
N TRP A 162 -3.13 -8.39 13.26
CA TRP A 162 -2.25 -9.51 12.92
C TRP A 162 -1.12 -9.69 13.95
N ILE A 163 -0.38 -8.62 14.26
CA ILE A 163 0.74 -8.69 15.19
C ILE A 163 0.28 -8.96 16.62
N VAL A 164 -0.79 -8.30 17.09
CA VAL A 164 -1.33 -8.56 18.43
C VAL A 164 -1.79 -10.01 18.56
N GLN A 165 -2.48 -10.56 17.56
CA GLN A 165 -2.90 -11.96 17.59
C GLN A 165 -1.75 -12.96 17.52
N ALA A 166 -0.72 -12.66 16.73
CA ALA A 166 0.49 -13.49 16.74
C ALA A 166 1.12 -13.51 18.13
N MET A 167 1.19 -12.35 18.82
CA MET A 167 1.87 -12.23 20.11
C MET A 167 1.05 -12.68 21.32
N THR A 168 -0.26 -12.84 21.19
CA THR A 168 -1.12 -13.39 22.26
C THR A 168 -1.18 -14.93 22.26
N GLN A 169 -0.58 -15.59 21.26
CA GLN A 169 -0.53 -17.06 21.20
C GLN A 169 0.29 -17.67 22.34
N ARG A 170 -0.18 -18.81 22.88
CA ARG A 170 0.44 -19.47 24.05
C ARG A 170 1.75 -20.19 23.73
N THR A 171 1.95 -20.64 22.50
CA THR A 171 3.13 -21.43 22.10
C THR A 171 3.95 -20.67 21.06
N ALA A 172 5.28 -20.83 21.09
CA ALA A 172 6.17 -20.22 20.09
C ALA A 172 5.86 -20.72 18.66
N ALA A 173 5.47 -21.99 18.52
CA ALA A 173 5.05 -22.55 17.24
C ALA A 173 3.85 -21.81 16.64
N ALA A 174 2.83 -21.51 17.44
CA ALA A 174 1.66 -20.75 16.98
C ALA A 174 2.01 -19.30 16.64
N VAL A 175 2.91 -18.66 17.39
CA VAL A 175 3.42 -17.32 17.04
C VAL A 175 4.06 -17.35 15.65
N VAL A 176 4.96 -18.29 15.40
CA VAL A 176 5.64 -18.44 14.10
C VAL A 176 4.63 -18.74 12.98
N GLU A 177 3.66 -19.60 13.22
CA GLU A 177 2.58 -19.92 12.27
C GLU A 177 1.80 -18.65 11.87
N HIS A 178 1.37 -17.84 12.83
CA HIS A 178 0.65 -16.59 12.55
C HIS A 178 1.50 -15.58 11.77
N LEU A 179 2.79 -15.46 12.12
CA LEU A 179 3.71 -14.55 11.42
C LEU A 179 3.99 -15.01 9.98
N LEU A 180 4.18 -16.31 9.76
CA LEU A 180 4.42 -16.85 8.42
C LEU A 180 3.19 -16.71 7.54
N ILE A 181 2.02 -17.14 8.02
CA ILE A 181 0.79 -17.11 7.21
C ILE A 181 0.38 -15.65 6.95
N GLY A 182 0.34 -14.82 7.99
CA GLY A 182 -0.03 -13.41 7.87
C GLY A 182 0.97 -12.55 7.08
N GLY A 183 2.24 -12.97 6.99
CA GLY A 183 3.25 -12.27 6.20
C GLY A 183 3.29 -12.70 4.74
N THR A 184 3.04 -13.98 4.43
CA THR A 184 3.23 -14.53 3.08
C THR A 184 1.96 -14.53 2.23
N MET A 185 0.81 -14.91 2.80
CA MET A 185 -0.44 -15.01 2.03
C MET A 185 -0.88 -13.67 1.43
N PRO A 186 -0.80 -12.54 2.15
CA PRO A 186 -1.15 -11.25 1.56
C PRO A 186 -0.26 -10.87 0.35
N VAL A 187 1.01 -11.28 0.35
CA VAL A 187 1.93 -11.08 -0.79
C VAL A 187 1.44 -11.83 -2.02
N VAL A 188 1.09 -13.11 -1.85
CA VAL A 188 0.57 -13.95 -2.94
C VAL A 188 -0.72 -13.35 -3.50
N PHE A 189 -1.65 -12.97 -2.61
CA PHE A 189 -2.93 -12.38 -3.02
C PHE A 189 -2.75 -11.03 -3.73
N LEU A 190 -1.81 -10.18 -3.30
CA LEU A 190 -1.48 -8.94 -4.02
C LEU A 190 -0.98 -9.25 -5.44
N LEU A 191 -0.09 -10.23 -5.59
CA LEU A 191 0.45 -10.63 -6.90
C LEU A 191 -0.66 -11.16 -7.81
N TRP A 192 -1.52 -12.05 -7.31
CA TRP A 192 -2.70 -12.53 -8.04
C TRP A 192 -3.66 -11.41 -8.42
N GLY A 193 -3.85 -10.43 -7.53
CA GLY A 193 -4.61 -9.23 -7.80
C GLY A 193 -4.01 -8.46 -8.98
N ARG A 194 -2.68 -8.24 -8.97
CA ARG A 194 -1.98 -7.54 -10.06
C ARG A 194 -2.11 -8.28 -11.39
N ASP A 195 -1.94 -9.59 -11.39
CA ASP A 195 -2.10 -10.40 -12.60
C ASP A 195 -3.54 -10.37 -13.12
N GLY A 196 -4.52 -10.46 -12.21
CA GLY A 196 -5.93 -10.26 -12.54
C GLY A 196 -6.22 -8.87 -13.12
N GLY A 197 -5.59 -7.82 -12.59
CA GLY A 197 -5.78 -6.45 -13.08
C GLY A 197 -5.18 -6.23 -14.47
N ARG A 198 -4.01 -6.83 -14.74
CA ARG A 198 -3.41 -6.86 -16.09
C ARG A 198 -4.28 -7.63 -17.06
N ALA A 199 -4.79 -8.79 -16.65
CA ALA A 199 -5.70 -9.59 -17.45
C ALA A 199 -6.99 -8.81 -17.77
N LEU A 200 -7.54 -8.07 -16.80
CA LEU A 200 -8.73 -7.24 -17.02
C LEU A 200 -8.46 -6.13 -18.04
N ARG A 201 -7.31 -5.45 -17.97
CA ARG A 201 -6.91 -4.44 -18.97
C ARG A 201 -6.71 -5.05 -20.34
N TRP A 202 -6.07 -6.22 -20.41
CA TRP A 202 -5.84 -6.93 -21.65
C TRP A 202 -7.17 -7.37 -22.30
N CYS A 203 -8.06 -8.02 -21.53
CA CYS A 203 -9.39 -8.40 -21.99
C CYS A 203 -10.22 -7.18 -22.42
N GLY A 204 -10.13 -6.07 -21.69
CA GLY A 204 -10.77 -4.82 -22.07
C GLY A 204 -10.26 -4.31 -23.41
N ALA A 205 -8.94 -4.17 -23.56
CA ALA A 205 -8.32 -3.71 -24.80
C ALA A 205 -8.67 -4.64 -25.99
N TRP A 206 -8.79 -5.94 -25.74
CA TRP A 206 -9.24 -6.91 -26.74
C TRP A 206 -10.73 -6.74 -27.10
N ALA A 207 -11.62 -6.62 -26.10
CA ALA A 207 -13.07 -6.58 -26.32
C ALA A 207 -13.58 -5.22 -26.86
N LEU A 208 -13.01 -4.11 -26.40
CA LEU A 208 -13.44 -2.75 -26.75
C LEU A 208 -12.49 -2.09 -27.77
N GLY A 209 -11.43 -2.79 -28.19
CA GLY A 209 -10.40 -2.29 -29.11
C GLY A 209 -9.65 -1.08 -28.55
N HIS A 210 -9.08 -0.27 -29.45
CA HIS A 210 -8.33 0.97 -29.12
C HIS A 210 -9.14 2.01 -28.31
N ARG A 211 -10.47 1.86 -28.18
CA ARG A 211 -11.32 2.80 -27.44
C ARG A 211 -11.03 2.81 -25.93
N LEU A 212 -10.57 1.69 -25.36
CA LEU A 212 -10.16 1.63 -23.96
C LEU A 212 -8.79 2.26 -23.68
N THR A 213 -7.94 2.44 -24.69
CA THR A 213 -6.72 3.25 -24.54
C THR A 213 -6.98 4.73 -24.82
N ALA A 214 -8.01 5.05 -25.62
CA ALA A 214 -8.32 6.42 -26.01
C ALA A 214 -8.92 7.26 -24.87
N TRP A 215 -9.66 6.67 -23.92
CA TRP A 215 -10.23 7.42 -22.79
C TRP A 215 -9.17 7.85 -21.76
N GLU A 216 -8.05 7.14 -21.65
CA GLU A 216 -6.89 7.56 -20.84
C GLU A 216 -6.28 8.87 -21.36
N SER A 217 -6.51 9.20 -22.64
CA SER A 217 -6.11 10.46 -23.28
C SER A 217 -7.10 11.61 -23.05
N CYS A 218 -8.31 11.32 -22.55
CA CYS A 218 -9.37 12.31 -22.35
C CYS A 218 -9.34 12.89 -20.92
N ASN A 219 -8.51 13.91 -20.70
CA ASN A 219 -8.36 14.56 -19.38
C ASN A 219 -9.69 15.06 -18.78
N ALA A 220 -10.62 15.56 -19.59
CA ALA A 220 -11.93 16.03 -19.11
C ALA A 220 -12.80 14.88 -18.56
N LEU A 221 -12.77 13.72 -19.23
CA LEU A 221 -13.50 12.53 -18.81
C LEU A 221 -12.88 11.94 -17.53
N LEU A 222 -11.56 11.80 -17.46
CA LEU A 222 -10.86 11.34 -16.26
C LEU A 222 -11.16 12.22 -15.05
N ARG A 223 -11.13 13.54 -15.23
CA ARG A 223 -11.51 14.51 -14.19
C ARG A 223 -12.95 14.33 -13.74
N ALA A 224 -13.89 14.17 -14.69
CA ALA A 224 -15.30 13.96 -14.36
C ALA A 224 -15.48 12.66 -13.56
N VAL A 225 -14.83 11.56 -14.00
CA VAL A 225 -14.85 10.27 -13.31
C VAL A 225 -14.27 10.39 -11.89
N ASP A 226 -13.12 11.04 -11.71
CA ASP A 226 -12.47 11.17 -10.40
C ASP A 226 -13.35 11.97 -9.41
N LEU A 227 -13.88 13.12 -9.86
CA LEU A 227 -14.74 13.98 -9.05
C LEU A 227 -16.11 13.35 -8.77
N MET A 228 -16.76 12.73 -9.75
CA MET A 228 -18.06 12.07 -9.57
C MET A 228 -17.91 10.89 -8.62
N SER A 229 -16.87 10.08 -8.77
CA SER A 229 -16.59 8.96 -7.88
C SER A 229 -16.32 9.44 -6.45
N ALA A 230 -15.54 10.52 -6.28
CA ALA A 230 -15.34 11.14 -4.97
C ALA A 230 -16.65 11.66 -4.37
N ALA A 231 -17.50 12.33 -5.15
CA ALA A 231 -18.79 12.84 -4.68
C ALA A 231 -19.75 11.72 -4.27
N LEU A 232 -19.85 10.66 -5.08
CA LEU A 232 -20.66 9.47 -4.76
C LEU A 232 -20.16 8.76 -3.50
N LEU A 233 -18.83 8.66 -3.35
CA LEU A 233 -18.21 8.08 -2.16
C LEU A 233 -18.51 8.91 -0.90
N MET A 234 -18.44 10.24 -0.98
CA MET A 234 -18.80 11.13 0.12
C MET A 234 -20.28 11.00 0.49
N LEU A 235 -21.16 10.93 -0.51
CA LEU A 235 -22.59 10.70 -0.30
C LEU A 235 -22.84 9.36 0.39
N ALA A 236 -22.19 8.29 -0.08
CA ALA A 236 -22.29 6.96 0.52
C ALA A 236 -21.76 6.93 1.95
N ALA A 237 -20.65 7.62 2.23
CA ALA A 237 -20.05 7.72 3.56
C ALA A 237 -20.97 8.37 4.61
N VAL A 238 -21.83 9.31 4.19
CA VAL A 238 -22.82 9.94 5.08
C VAL A 238 -24.09 9.09 5.17
N LEU A 239 -24.64 8.67 4.02
CA LEU A 239 -25.93 7.98 3.99
C LEU A 239 -25.86 6.56 4.54
N ALA A 240 -24.82 5.79 4.23
CA ALA A 240 -24.79 4.37 4.58
C ALA A 240 -24.81 4.11 6.09
N PRO A 241 -24.00 4.78 6.94
CA PRO A 241 -24.08 4.57 8.39
C PRO A 241 -25.43 4.98 8.98
N VAL A 242 -26.01 6.09 8.50
CA VAL A 242 -27.32 6.57 8.96
C VAL A 242 -28.42 5.58 8.59
N LEU A 243 -28.45 5.13 7.33
CA LEU A 243 -29.45 4.17 6.85
C LEU A 243 -29.32 2.83 7.58
N VAL A 244 -28.10 2.32 7.78
CA VAL A 244 -27.87 1.07 8.53
C VAL A 244 -28.37 1.23 9.97
N GLN A 245 -28.03 2.34 10.65
CA GLN A 245 -28.48 2.58 12.02
C GLN A 245 -30.01 2.66 12.12
N VAL A 246 -30.68 3.34 11.19
CA VAL A 246 -32.15 3.42 11.15
C VAL A 246 -32.77 2.03 10.96
N HIS A 247 -32.20 1.19 10.09
CA HIS A 247 -32.70 -0.16 9.84
C HIS A 247 -32.49 -1.11 11.04
N ILE A 248 -31.41 -0.92 11.80
CA ILE A 248 -31.15 -1.63 13.07
C ILE A 248 -32.23 -1.22 14.10
N THR A 249 -32.43 0.08 14.32
CA THR A 249 -33.43 0.60 15.29
C THR A 249 -34.85 0.20 14.91
N SER A 250 -35.15 0.10 13.61
CA SER A 250 -36.46 -0.34 13.10
C SER A 250 -36.67 -1.87 13.20
N GLY A 251 -35.70 -2.63 13.73
CA GLY A 251 -35.80 -4.08 13.90
C GLY A 251 -35.76 -4.91 12.62
N ARG A 252 -35.43 -4.29 11.47
CA ARG A 252 -35.37 -4.97 10.16
C ARG A 252 -34.09 -5.78 9.97
N ILE A 253 -32.98 -5.37 10.60
CA ILE A 253 -31.68 -6.05 10.53
C ILE A 253 -31.32 -6.51 11.94
N ARG A 254 -31.26 -7.84 12.14
CA ARG A 254 -30.88 -8.45 13.44
C ARG A 254 -29.43 -8.95 13.48
N THR A 255 -28.71 -8.88 12.35
CA THR A 255 -27.35 -9.45 12.21
C THR A 255 -26.23 -8.45 12.47
N ILE A 256 -26.52 -7.15 12.46
CA ILE A 256 -25.55 -6.05 12.67
C ILE A 256 -25.89 -5.37 13.99
N PHE A 257 -24.90 -5.20 14.87
CA PHE A 257 -25.07 -4.54 16.15
C PHE A 257 -24.60 -3.08 16.07
N THR A 258 -25.11 -2.23 16.97
CA THR A 258 -24.72 -0.81 17.06
C THR A 258 -23.21 -0.64 17.24
N ASP A 259 -22.54 -1.58 17.90
CA ASP A 259 -21.10 -1.54 18.11
C ASP A 259 -20.30 -1.68 16.80
N ASP A 260 -20.84 -2.38 15.79
CA ASP A 260 -20.22 -2.44 14.46
C ASP A 260 -20.24 -1.08 13.78
N VAL A 261 -21.37 -0.40 13.86
CA VAL A 261 -21.55 0.93 13.27
C VAL A 261 -20.56 1.90 13.93
N ARG A 262 -20.39 1.81 15.26
CA ARG A 262 -19.41 2.60 16.00
C ARG A 262 -17.97 2.30 15.56
N MET A 263 -17.60 1.03 15.44
CA MET A 263 -16.28 0.62 14.92
C MET A 263 -16.03 1.21 13.53
N VAL A 264 -17.01 1.13 12.63
CA VAL A 264 -16.94 1.67 11.27
C VAL A 264 -16.74 3.18 11.29
N VAL A 265 -17.57 3.92 12.03
CA VAL A 265 -17.52 5.39 12.11
C VAL A 265 -16.20 5.90 12.71
N LEU A 266 -15.51 5.11 13.53
CA LEU A 266 -14.19 5.46 14.07
C LEU A 266 -13.04 5.28 13.06
N ALA A 267 -13.21 4.52 11.97
CA ALA A 267 -12.15 4.23 11.01
C ALA A 267 -11.44 5.46 10.40
N PRO A 268 -12.14 6.57 10.06
CA PRO A 268 -11.49 7.76 9.52
C PRO A 268 -10.44 8.36 10.47
N ALA A 269 -10.64 8.25 11.78
CA ALA A 269 -9.71 8.74 12.78
C ALA A 269 -8.38 7.96 12.79
N GLY A 270 -8.33 6.75 12.23
CA GLY A 270 -7.09 6.01 11.97
C GLY A 270 -6.56 6.21 10.55
N ALA A 271 -7.45 6.14 9.55
CA ALA A 271 -7.06 6.17 8.14
C ALA A 271 -6.48 7.52 7.69
N VAL A 272 -7.04 8.65 8.16
CA VAL A 272 -6.56 9.98 7.79
C VAL A 272 -5.15 10.23 8.35
N PRO A 273 -4.85 9.98 9.65
CA PRO A 273 -3.48 10.06 10.14
C PRO A 273 -2.50 9.16 9.40
N ARG A 274 -2.88 7.91 9.07
CA ARG A 274 -2.03 7.02 8.24
C ARG A 274 -1.71 7.65 6.88
N TYR A 275 -2.71 8.21 6.20
CA TYR A 275 -2.50 8.89 4.92
C TYR A 275 -1.58 10.12 5.07
N LEU A 276 -1.81 10.96 6.09
CA LEU A 276 -0.96 12.12 6.34
C LEU A 276 0.49 11.71 6.64
N LEU A 277 0.71 10.71 7.49
CA LEU A 277 2.04 10.15 7.74
C LEU A 277 2.70 9.68 6.45
N SER A 278 1.95 8.99 5.58
CA SER A 278 2.45 8.54 4.28
C SER A 278 2.85 9.71 3.38
N VAL A 279 2.02 10.76 3.31
CA VAL A 279 2.30 11.96 2.49
C VAL A 279 3.57 12.69 2.97
N TYR A 280 3.70 12.91 4.28
CA TYR A 280 4.79 13.72 4.83
C TYR A 280 6.11 12.96 4.99
N LEU A 281 6.07 11.65 5.25
CA LEU A 281 7.26 10.88 5.61
C LEU A 281 7.76 9.97 4.49
N ASN A 282 6.89 9.45 3.60
CA ASN A 282 7.35 8.55 2.52
C ASN A 282 8.09 9.30 1.39
N LYS A 283 7.88 10.62 1.25
CA LYS A 283 8.45 11.44 0.17
C LYS A 283 9.68 12.27 0.58
N ARG A 284 10.22 12.09 1.79
CA ARG A 284 11.38 12.88 2.26
C ARG A 284 12.66 12.39 1.58
N ALA A 285 13.23 13.24 0.73
CA ALA A 285 14.36 12.98 -0.18
C ALA A 285 15.72 12.62 0.49
N GLY A 286 15.78 12.37 1.80
CA GLY A 286 17.02 12.11 2.53
C GLY A 286 17.19 10.69 3.07
N VAL A 287 16.11 9.89 3.15
CA VAL A 287 16.16 8.57 3.80
C VAL A 287 15.78 7.46 2.82
N ALA A 288 16.69 7.13 1.90
CA ALA A 288 16.68 5.90 1.07
C ALA A 288 15.35 5.50 0.38
N GLN A 289 14.40 6.41 0.14
CA GLN A 289 13.02 6.09 -0.28
C GLN A 289 12.32 5.06 0.64
N PHE A 290 12.69 4.98 1.92
CA PHE A 290 12.12 4.02 2.86
C PHE A 290 10.73 4.49 3.32
N PRO A 291 9.68 3.63 3.35
CA PRO A 291 8.30 4.07 3.62
C PRO A 291 8.03 4.33 5.12
N LEU A 292 8.66 5.37 5.67
CA LEU A 292 8.62 5.70 7.10
C LEU A 292 7.21 6.03 7.61
N GLY A 293 6.34 6.58 6.77
CA GLY A 293 4.95 6.89 7.12
C GLY A 293 4.11 5.65 7.34
N THR A 294 4.21 4.67 6.43
CA THR A 294 3.53 3.37 6.56
C THR A 294 4.08 2.60 7.77
N LEU A 295 5.41 2.59 7.95
CA LEU A 295 6.04 2.01 9.15
C LEU A 295 5.50 2.65 10.44
N ALA A 296 5.55 3.97 10.55
CA ALA A 296 5.13 4.69 11.75
C ALA A 296 3.65 4.44 12.08
N ALA A 297 2.78 4.46 11.06
CA ALA A 297 1.36 4.19 11.25
C ALA A 297 1.11 2.75 11.73
N ASN A 298 1.83 1.76 11.18
CA ASN A 298 1.74 0.37 11.59
C ASN A 298 2.22 0.17 13.04
N LEU A 299 3.37 0.70 13.41
CA LEU A 299 3.92 0.55 14.77
C LEU A 299 3.06 1.28 15.82
N LEU A 300 2.55 2.47 15.51
CA LEU A 300 1.61 3.18 16.37
C LEU A 300 0.28 2.41 16.50
N GLY A 301 -0.20 1.82 15.40
CA GLY A 301 -1.37 0.94 15.41
C GLY A 301 -1.18 -0.27 16.32
N VAL A 302 -0.03 -0.94 16.26
CA VAL A 302 0.31 -2.08 17.14
C VAL A 302 0.36 -1.64 18.61
N LEU A 303 1.03 -0.52 18.90
CA LEU A 303 1.16 0.01 20.25
C LEU A 303 -0.22 0.32 20.86
N LEU A 304 -1.07 1.02 20.13
CA LEU A 304 -2.42 1.35 20.62
C LEU A 304 -3.29 0.09 20.74
N ALA A 305 -3.20 -0.83 19.78
CA ALA A 305 -3.97 -2.07 19.81
C ALA A 305 -3.61 -2.96 21.01
N ILE A 306 -2.32 -3.12 21.34
CA ILE A 306 -1.94 -3.94 22.50
C ILE A 306 -2.34 -3.27 23.83
N VAL A 307 -2.28 -1.94 23.93
CA VAL A 307 -2.78 -1.21 25.11
C VAL A 307 -4.28 -1.44 25.28
N LEU A 308 -5.08 -1.25 24.23
CA LEU A 308 -6.53 -1.44 24.28
C LEU A 308 -6.91 -2.89 24.57
N TYR A 309 -6.18 -3.85 24.01
CA TYR A 309 -6.36 -5.27 24.31
C TYR A 309 -6.15 -5.58 25.80
N ASN A 310 -5.12 -5.02 26.43
CA ASN A 310 -4.93 -5.18 27.89
C ASN A 310 -6.06 -4.52 28.69
N MET A 311 -6.52 -3.34 28.27
CA MET A 311 -7.63 -2.65 28.95
C MET A 311 -8.94 -3.43 28.85
N GLU A 312 -9.19 -4.08 27.72
CA GLU A 312 -10.32 -5.01 27.55
C GLU A 312 -10.25 -6.18 28.54
N LEU A 313 -9.07 -6.79 28.72
CA LEU A 313 -8.88 -7.90 29.66
C LEU A 313 -9.11 -7.48 31.13
N VAL A 314 -8.74 -6.23 31.48
CA VAL A 314 -8.95 -5.68 32.83
C VAL A 314 -10.39 -5.23 33.04
N HIS A 315 -11.03 -4.69 32.01
CA HIS A 315 -12.37 -4.09 32.05
C HIS A 315 -13.31 -4.67 30.97
N PRO A 316 -13.68 -5.96 31.06
CA PRO A 316 -14.42 -6.66 30.01
C PRO A 316 -15.84 -6.14 29.77
N SER A 317 -16.41 -5.37 30.71
CA SER A 317 -17.72 -4.73 30.55
C SER A 317 -17.70 -3.51 29.61
N ASN A 318 -16.53 -2.96 29.30
CA ASN A 318 -16.41 -1.77 28.48
C ASN A 318 -16.06 -2.10 27.02
N ALA A 319 -17.09 -2.20 26.18
CA ALA A 319 -16.94 -2.49 24.75
C ALA A 319 -16.16 -1.42 23.96
N TRP A 320 -15.92 -0.22 24.51
CA TRP A 320 -15.17 0.83 23.81
C TRP A 320 -13.72 0.45 23.49
N TYR A 321 -13.08 -0.40 24.31
CA TYR A 321 -11.72 -0.84 24.02
C TYR A 321 -11.65 -1.61 22.70
N VAL A 322 -12.56 -2.56 22.51
CA VAL A 322 -12.71 -3.31 21.24
C VAL A 322 -13.08 -2.37 20.11
N MET A 323 -14.03 -1.45 20.33
CA MET A 323 -14.49 -0.54 19.29
C MET A 323 -13.40 0.40 18.78
N VAL A 324 -12.59 0.96 19.68
CA VAL A 324 -11.47 1.84 19.33
C VAL A 324 -10.32 1.03 18.71
N GLN A 325 -10.03 -0.17 19.23
CA GLN A 325 -8.99 -1.04 18.70
C GLN A 325 -9.33 -1.44 17.26
N GLN A 326 -10.54 -1.94 17.02
CA GLN A 326 -10.96 -2.37 15.70
C GLN A 326 -11.25 -1.18 14.78
N GLY A 327 -11.80 -0.07 15.26
CA GLY A 327 -12.04 1.12 14.44
C GLY A 327 -10.77 1.88 14.09
N ILE A 328 -10.15 2.50 15.10
CA ILE A 328 -9.01 3.42 14.91
C ILE A 328 -7.73 2.65 14.64
N CYS A 329 -7.31 1.74 15.53
CA CYS A 329 -6.01 1.06 15.40
C CYS A 329 -5.98 0.12 14.19
N GLY A 330 -7.12 -0.50 13.90
CA GLY A 330 -7.33 -1.27 12.68
C GLY A 330 -7.08 -0.44 11.43
N ALA A 331 -7.77 0.70 11.28
CA ALA A 331 -7.65 1.57 10.11
C ALA A 331 -6.36 2.41 10.02
N LEU A 332 -5.71 2.66 11.17
CA LEU A 332 -4.42 3.34 11.28
C LEU A 332 -3.28 2.47 10.74
N SER A 333 -3.38 1.15 10.89
CA SER A 333 -2.39 0.20 10.40
C SER A 333 -2.86 -0.43 9.09
N THR A 334 -1.96 -1.00 8.29
CA THR A 334 -2.32 -1.65 7.02
C THR A 334 -1.30 -2.70 6.60
N VAL A 335 -1.81 -3.81 6.07
CA VAL A 335 -0.98 -4.83 5.40
C VAL A 335 -0.91 -4.55 3.90
N SER A 336 -1.98 -4.04 3.28
CA SER A 336 -2.00 -3.83 1.83
C SER A 336 -0.96 -2.82 1.35
N SER A 337 -0.78 -1.70 2.05
CA SER A 337 0.29 -0.73 1.69
C SER A 337 1.68 -1.31 1.94
N LEU A 338 1.91 -1.97 3.08
CA LEU A 338 3.18 -2.63 3.41
C LEU A 338 3.58 -3.63 2.31
N VAL A 339 2.66 -4.51 1.92
CA VAL A 339 2.90 -5.55 0.92
C VAL A 339 3.11 -4.97 -0.47
N ASN A 340 2.33 -3.95 -0.87
CA ASN A 340 2.53 -3.28 -2.15
C ASN A 340 3.89 -2.57 -2.23
N GLU A 341 4.35 -1.96 -1.15
CA GLU A 341 5.68 -1.36 -1.04
C GLU A 341 6.80 -2.42 -1.11
N LEU A 342 6.65 -3.54 -0.40
CA LEU A 342 7.61 -4.65 -0.43
C LEU A 342 7.77 -5.23 -1.84
N VAL A 343 6.66 -5.52 -2.51
CA VAL A 343 6.68 -6.01 -3.90
C VAL A 343 7.23 -4.95 -4.84
N GLY A 344 6.99 -3.65 -4.57
CA GLY A 344 7.59 -2.53 -5.30
C GLY A 344 9.12 -2.53 -5.21
N PHE A 345 9.69 -2.65 -4.01
CA PHE A 345 11.15 -2.73 -3.84
C PHE A 345 11.75 -3.98 -4.47
N TYR A 346 11.09 -5.13 -4.32
CA TYR A 346 11.56 -6.39 -4.89
C TYR A 346 11.59 -6.32 -6.43
N GLY A 347 10.49 -5.84 -7.05
CA GLY A 347 10.40 -5.67 -8.50
C GLY A 347 11.30 -4.57 -9.06
N GLY A 348 11.66 -3.56 -8.25
CA GLY A 348 12.57 -2.48 -8.63
C GLY A 348 14.06 -2.80 -8.48
N GLY A 349 14.44 -4.07 -8.27
CA GLY A 349 15.84 -4.49 -8.10
C GLY A 349 16.46 -4.16 -6.74
N ARG A 350 15.64 -3.72 -5.77
CA ARG A 350 16.07 -3.29 -4.42
C ARG A 350 15.69 -4.32 -3.36
N ALA A 351 15.90 -5.61 -3.66
CA ALA A 351 15.54 -6.72 -2.78
C ALA A 351 16.08 -6.59 -1.34
N PRO A 352 17.33 -6.14 -1.08
CA PRO A 352 17.81 -5.95 0.30
C PRO A 352 16.96 -4.97 1.12
N PHE A 353 16.48 -3.89 0.48
CA PHE A 353 15.60 -2.92 1.15
C PHE A 353 14.23 -3.52 1.45
N ALA A 354 13.70 -4.38 0.57
CA ALA A 354 12.45 -5.09 0.81
C ALA A 354 12.56 -5.98 2.07
N TYR A 355 13.60 -6.80 2.16
CA TYR A 355 13.81 -7.67 3.32
C TYR A 355 14.05 -6.88 4.62
N LEU A 356 14.86 -5.82 4.55
CA LEU A 356 15.08 -4.94 5.71
C LEU A 356 13.76 -4.29 6.16
N TYR A 357 12.95 -3.80 5.22
CA TYR A 357 11.66 -3.16 5.53
C TYR A 357 10.67 -4.15 6.16
N ALA A 358 10.58 -5.37 5.65
CA ALA A 358 9.78 -6.43 6.23
C ALA A 358 10.24 -6.79 7.65
N LEU A 359 11.55 -6.97 7.83
CA LEU A 359 12.16 -7.31 9.12
C LEU A 359 11.92 -6.23 10.17
N VAL A 360 12.10 -4.96 9.82
CA VAL A 360 11.88 -3.83 10.75
C VAL A 360 10.40 -3.71 11.08
N SER A 361 9.51 -3.77 10.09
CA SER A 361 8.06 -3.64 10.31
C SER A 361 7.53 -4.74 11.24
N VAL A 362 7.83 -5.99 10.92
CA VAL A 362 7.35 -7.15 11.70
C VAL A 362 8.11 -7.28 13.01
N GLY A 363 9.44 -7.16 13.00
CA GLY A 363 10.29 -7.33 14.18
C GLY A 363 10.02 -6.29 15.26
N VAL A 364 9.90 -5.01 14.91
CA VAL A 364 9.56 -3.96 15.88
C VAL A 364 8.10 -4.08 16.34
N GLY A 365 7.18 -4.46 15.45
CA GLY A 365 5.80 -4.76 15.83
C GLY A 365 5.70 -5.88 16.87
N ILE A 366 6.40 -7.00 16.63
CA ILE A 366 6.53 -8.13 17.56
C ILE A 366 7.10 -7.66 18.89
N PHE A 367 8.16 -6.84 18.87
CA PHE A 367 8.76 -6.31 20.09
C PHE A 367 7.75 -5.50 20.91
N ILE A 368 7.04 -4.55 20.28
CA ILE A 368 6.02 -3.73 20.94
C ILE A 368 4.91 -4.60 21.55
N ALA A 369 4.32 -5.49 20.75
CA ALA A 369 3.23 -6.35 21.21
C ALA A 369 3.70 -7.40 22.23
N GLY A 370 4.96 -7.84 22.15
CA GLY A 370 5.58 -8.76 23.10
C GLY A 370 5.83 -8.14 24.46
N VAL A 371 6.31 -6.89 24.50
CA VAL A 371 6.46 -6.11 25.75
C VAL A 371 5.10 -5.84 26.37
N GLY A 372 4.11 -5.48 25.55
CA GLY A 372 2.73 -5.25 26.00
C GLY A 372 1.91 -6.52 26.21
N ARG A 373 2.47 -7.71 25.99
CA ARG A 373 1.73 -8.97 26.10
C ARG A 373 1.22 -9.11 27.54
N PRO A 374 -0.07 -9.40 27.76
CA PRO A 374 -0.60 -9.58 29.10
C PRO A 374 0.16 -10.73 29.76
N GLN A 375 0.93 -10.39 30.78
CA GLN A 375 1.51 -11.37 31.66
C GLN A 375 0.36 -11.99 32.43
N ILE A 376 -0.07 -13.19 32.02
CA ILE A 376 -0.91 -14.06 32.83
C ILE A 376 -0.04 -14.57 34.00
N TYR A 377 0.49 -13.66 34.81
CA TYR A 377 1.14 -13.95 36.07
C TYR A 377 0.08 -13.66 37.15
N GLY A 378 -0.53 -14.73 37.67
CA GLY A 378 -1.20 -14.68 38.98
C GLY A 378 -2.69 -15.00 39.08
N ARG A 379 -3.38 -15.54 38.06
CA ARG A 379 -4.79 -15.99 38.22
C ARG A 379 -5.01 -17.50 38.20
N SER A 380 -3.95 -18.28 38.40
CA SER A 380 -4.04 -19.74 38.64
C SER A 380 -3.84 -20.11 40.12
N GLY A 381 -4.13 -19.20 41.05
CA GLY A 381 -3.99 -19.46 42.48
C GLY A 381 -4.73 -18.43 43.33
N ALA A 382 -6.06 -18.46 43.31
CA ALA A 382 -6.92 -17.94 44.37
C ALA A 382 -8.24 -18.72 44.35
#